data_AF-A0A8J8HQV6-F1
#
_entry.id   AF-A0A8J8HQV6-F1
#
_cell.length_a   1.000
_cell.length_b   1.000
_cell.length_c   1.000
_cell.angle_alpha   90.00
_cell.angle_beta   90.00
_cell.angle_gamma   90.00
#
_symmetry.space_group_name_H-M   'P 1'
#
loop_
_entity.id
_entity.type
_entity.pdbx_description
1 polymer ?
#
loop_
_entity_poly.entity_id
_entity_poly.type
_entity_poly.pdbx_seq_one_letter_code
_entity_poly.pdbx_strand_id
1 'polypeptide(L)'
;MNQPTLSLEGQPAKPKVESPTGFFLQPWQKGILLVVILGILYLRILRRKQAKTQICSHCGKKNPPHQSNCQKCAAPLMRVD
;
A
#
# COMPACT_ATOMS: atom_id res chain seq x y z
N MET A 1 75.59 9.80 -5.59
CA MET A 1 74.98 10.81 -4.71
C MET A 1 73.58 10.34 -4.37
N ASN A 2 73.34 10.00 -3.11
CA ASN A 2 72.07 9.47 -2.59
C ASN A 2 71.29 10.58 -1.88
N GLN A 3 69.98 10.67 -2.18
CA GLN A 3 68.82 11.04 -1.32
C GLN A 3 67.79 11.92 -2.08
N PRO A 4 66.50 11.94 -1.67
CA PRO A 4 65.79 11.02 -0.76
C PRO A 4 64.43 10.52 -1.30
N THR A 5 64.05 9.33 -0.87
CA THR A 5 62.67 8.83 -0.85
C THR A 5 61.86 9.63 0.18
N LEU A 6 60.97 10.51 -0.28
CA LEU A 6 60.01 11.21 0.56
C LEU A 6 58.96 10.21 1.07
N SER A 7 59.09 9.83 2.34
CA SER A 7 58.04 9.14 3.10
C SER A 7 56.81 10.04 3.19
N LEU A 8 55.69 9.59 2.63
CA LEU A 8 54.37 10.16 2.89
C LEU A 8 53.71 9.33 3.99
N GLU A 9 54.21 9.51 5.21
CA GLU A 9 53.51 9.08 6.42
C GLU A 9 52.50 10.17 6.78
N GLY A 10 51.25 9.78 7.03
CA GLY A 10 50.27 10.65 7.70
C GLY A 10 49.13 11.17 6.82
N GLN A 11 48.30 10.27 6.28
CA GLN A 11 46.90 10.61 6.05
C GLN A 11 46.03 9.66 6.87
N PRO A 12 45.39 10.11 7.97
CA PRO A 12 44.49 9.25 8.72
C PRO A 12 43.36 8.81 7.79
N ALA A 13 43.10 7.50 7.76
CA ALA A 13 42.08 6.89 6.93
C ALA A 13 40.75 7.64 7.12
N LYS A 14 40.25 8.26 6.05
CA LYS A 14 38.89 8.83 6.02
C LYS A 14 37.93 7.81 6.65
N PRO A 15 37.06 8.20 7.58
CA PRO A 15 36.05 7.29 8.09
C PRO A 15 35.25 6.82 6.87
N LYS A 16 35.21 5.50 6.69
CA LYS A 16 34.46 4.84 5.63
C LYS A 16 33.01 5.20 5.91
N VAL A 17 32.48 6.18 5.16
CA VAL A 17 31.08 6.55 5.22
C VAL A 17 30.32 5.27 4.90
N GLU A 18 29.74 4.65 5.94
CA GLU A 18 28.90 3.49 5.78
C GLU A 18 27.73 3.94 4.91
N SER A 19 27.79 3.53 3.64
CA SER A 19 26.69 3.65 2.70
C SER A 19 25.43 3.19 3.44
N PRO A 20 24.36 4.00 3.48
CA PRO A 20 23.17 3.66 4.24
C PRO A 20 22.74 2.29 3.72
N THR A 21 22.77 1.31 4.61
CA THR A 21 22.43 -0.06 4.29
C THR A 21 20.96 -0.03 3.94
N GLY A 22 20.66 0.21 2.66
CA GLY A 22 19.31 0.28 2.15
C GLY A 22 18.66 -1.03 2.52
N PHE A 23 17.61 -0.95 3.34
CA PHE A 23 16.92 -2.09 3.95
C PHE A 23 16.79 -3.24 2.94
N PHE A 24 17.71 -4.20 3.03
CA PHE A 24 17.71 -5.36 2.16
C PHE A 24 16.74 -6.34 2.78
N LEU A 25 15.43 -6.13 2.52
CA LEU A 25 14.41 -7.07 2.97
C LEU A 25 14.77 -8.46 2.41
N GLN A 26 14.94 -9.42 3.30
CA GLN A 26 15.15 -10.82 2.94
C GLN A 26 13.98 -11.28 2.03
N PRO A 27 14.19 -12.21 1.09
CA PRO A 27 13.15 -12.62 0.13
C PRO A 27 11.82 -13.00 0.79
N TRP A 28 11.89 -13.64 1.96
CA TRP A 28 10.70 -14.01 2.73
C TRP A 28 9.98 -12.80 3.35
N GLN A 29 10.72 -11.79 3.84
CA GLN A 29 10.13 -10.54 4.32
C GLN A 29 9.40 -9.79 3.20
N LYS A 30 9.96 -9.79 1.98
CA LYS A 30 9.29 -9.23 0.79
C LYS A 30 8.01 -10.00 0.45
N GLY A 31 8.06 -11.34 0.52
CA GLY A 31 6.90 -12.21 0.30
C GLY A 31 5.76 -11.90 1.28
N ILE A 32 6.06 -11.84 2.58
CA ILE A 32 5.07 -11.49 3.61
C ILE A 32 4.52 -10.09 3.36
N LEU A 33 5.38 -9.12 3.09
CA LEU A 33 4.97 -7.74 2.84
C LEU A 33 4.00 -7.63 1.65
N LEU A 34 4.28 -8.35 0.56
CA LEU A 34 3.38 -8.38 -0.61
C LEU A 34 2.02 -8.99 -0.27
N VAL A 35 1.99 -10.09 0.49
CA VAL A 35 0.73 -10.73 0.91
C VAL A 35 -0.08 -9.78 1.81
N VAL A 36 0.57 -9.08 2.74
CA VAL A 36 -0.09 -8.11 3.62
C VAL A 36 -0.66 -6.94 2.80
N ILE A 37 0.12 -6.37 1.88
CA ILE A 37 -0.34 -5.29 1.00
C ILE A 37 -1.55 -5.76 0.17
N LEU A 38 -1.47 -6.95 -0.42
CA LEU A 38 -2.56 -7.52 -1.21
C LEU A 38 -3.83 -7.71 -0.36
N GLY A 39 -3.70 -8.23 0.87
CA GLY A 39 -4.81 -8.39 1.81
C GLY A 39 -5.48 -7.06 2.18
N ILE A 40 -4.69 -6.02 2.45
CA ILE A 40 -5.20 -4.67 2.73
C ILE A 40 -5.95 -4.12 1.52
N LEU A 41 -5.37 -4.22 0.32
CA LEU A 41 -6.01 -3.76 -0.92
C LEU A 41 -7.33 -4.49 -1.17
N TYR A 42 -7.35 -5.81 -1.00
CA TYR A 42 -8.54 -6.63 -1.11
C TYR A 42 -9.64 -6.17 -0.15
N LEU A 43 -9.32 -6.00 1.13
CA LEU A 43 -10.27 -5.50 2.14
C LEU A 43 -10.79 -4.09 1.81
N ARG A 44 -9.93 -3.19 1.32
CA ARG A 44 -10.35 -1.85 0.89
C ARG A 44 -11.33 -1.90 -0.27
N ILE A 45 -11.06 -2.73 -1.28
CA ILE A 45 -11.96 -2.92 -2.43
C ILE A 45 -13.30 -3.50 -1.96
N LEU A 46 -13.26 -4.50 -1.08
CA LEU A 46 -14.45 -5.14 -0.54
C LEU A 46 -15.32 -4.14 0.25
N ARG A 47 -14.72 -3.33 1.12
CA ARG A 47 -15.42 -2.25 1.84
C ARG A 47 -16.01 -1.21 0.89
N ARG A 48 -15.25 -0.80 -0.13
CA ARG A 48 -15.77 0.13 -1.17
C ARG A 48 -16.96 -0.44 -1.93
N LYS A 49 -16.96 -1.75 -2.21
CA LYS A 49 -18.10 -2.42 -2.85
C LYS A 49 -19.33 -2.43 -1.94
N GLN A 50 -19.17 -2.69 -0.64
CA GLN A 50 -20.28 -2.70 0.31
C GLN A 50 -20.86 -1.30 0.58
N ALA A 51 -20.01 -0.27 0.70
CA ALA A 51 -20.46 1.11 0.93
C ALA A 51 -21.35 1.65 -0.20
N LYS A 52 -21.21 1.12 -1.41
CA LYS A 52 -21.98 1.53 -2.58
C LYS A 52 -23.28 0.76 -2.77
N THR A 53 -23.59 -0.25 -1.95
CA THR A 53 -24.87 -0.96 -2.07
C THR A 53 -25.98 -0.19 -1.35
N GLN A 54 -27.08 0.09 -2.05
CA GLN A 54 -28.26 0.73 -1.48
C GLN A 54 -29.27 -0.33 -1.07
N ILE A 55 -29.80 -0.22 0.15
CA ILE A 55 -30.83 -1.12 0.66
C ILE A 55 -32.18 -0.45 0.47
N CYS A 56 -33.11 -1.13 -0.19
CA CYS A 56 -34.46 -0.61 -0.35
C CYS A 56 -35.18 -0.55 0.99
N SER A 57 -35.70 0.61 1.38
CA SER A 57 -36.47 0.81 2.62
C SER A 57 -37.80 0.05 2.64
N HIS A 58 -38.40 -0.18 1.47
CA HIS A 58 -39.69 -0.85 1.36
C HIS A 58 -39.57 -2.39 1.44
N CYS A 59 -38.53 -2.99 0.88
CA CYS A 59 -38.43 -4.46 0.77
C CYS A 59 -37.12 -5.07 1.26
N GLY A 60 -36.16 -4.27 1.71
CA GLY A 60 -34.86 -4.73 2.23
C GLY A 60 -33.88 -5.30 1.21
N LYS A 61 -34.23 -5.33 -0.09
CA LYS A 61 -33.35 -5.82 -1.16
C LYS A 61 -32.13 -4.89 -1.30
N LYS A 62 -30.93 -5.48 -1.44
CA LYS A 62 -29.71 -4.76 -1.85
C LYS A 62 -29.74 -4.49 -3.35
N ASN A 63 -29.53 -3.24 -3.73
CA ASN A 63 -29.52 -2.76 -5.10
C ASN A 63 -28.17 -2.07 -5.42
N PRO A 64 -27.75 -2.04 -6.69
CA PRO A 64 -26.58 -1.28 -7.12
C PRO A 64 -26.75 0.23 -6.89
N PRO A 65 -25.66 1.00 -6.69
CA PRO A 65 -25.71 2.46 -6.45
C PRO A 65 -26.30 3.27 -7.61
N HIS A 66 -26.19 2.74 -8.82
CA HIS A 66 -26.60 3.42 -10.05
C HIS A 66 -28.10 3.30 -10.32
N GLN A 67 -28.82 2.44 -9.59
CA GLN A 67 -30.25 2.24 -9.76
C GLN A 67 -31.04 3.31 -8.99
N SER A 68 -32.07 3.89 -9.61
CA SER A 68 -33.00 4.82 -8.96
C SER A 68 -34.16 4.10 -8.28
N ASN A 69 -34.53 2.92 -8.78
CA ASN A 69 -35.64 2.13 -8.28
C ASN A 69 -35.17 0.73 -7.86
N CYS A 70 -35.84 0.14 -6.89
CA CYS A 70 -35.55 -1.21 -6.44
C CYS A 70 -35.88 -2.24 -7.53
N GLN A 71 -34.95 -3.15 -7.82
CA GLN A 71 -35.16 -4.23 -8.80
C GLN A 71 -36.24 -5.24 -8.40
N LYS A 72 -36.65 -5.29 -7.13
CA LYS A 72 -37.65 -6.25 -6.63
C LYS A 72 -39.05 -5.66 -6.58
N CYS A 73 -39.20 -4.47 -6.00
CA CYS A 73 -40.52 -3.87 -5.73
C CYS A 73 -40.76 -2.55 -6.49
N ALA A 74 -39.84 -2.12 -7.35
CA ALA A 74 -39.89 -0.87 -8.11
C ALA A 74 -39.99 0.43 -7.26
N ALA A 75 -39.95 0.33 -5.92
CA ALA A 75 -39.95 1.48 -5.04
C ALA A 75 -38.69 2.35 -5.23
N PRO A 76 -38.78 3.68 -5.09
CA PRO A 76 -37.64 4.57 -5.23
C PRO A 76 -36.58 4.28 -4.16
N LEU A 77 -35.32 4.26 -4.57
CA LEU A 77 -34.16 4.14 -3.68
C LEU A 77 -33.72 5.54 -3.26
N MET A 78 -33.95 5.87 -1.99
CA MET A 78 -33.50 7.13 -1.41
C MET A 78 -31.96 7.12 -1.36
N ARG A 79 -31.32 8.12 -1.97
CA ARG A 79 -29.90 8.39 -1.74
C ARG A 79 -29.78 9.14 -0.41
N VAL A 80 -28.99 8.59 0.51
CA VAL A 80 -28.55 9.35 1.69
C VAL A 80 -27.25 9.99 1.25
N ASP A 81 -27.35 11.21 0.71
CA ASP A 81 -26.20 12.04 0.35
C ASP A 81 -25.48 12.58 1.59
#